data_AF-A0A930UX99-F1
#
_entry.id   AF-A0A930UX99-F1
#
_cell.length_a   1.000
_cell.length_b   1.000
_cell.length_c   1.000
_cell.angle_alpha   90.00
_cell.angle_beta   90.00
_cell.angle_gamma   90.00
#
_symmetry.space_group_name_H-M   'P 1'
#
loop_
_entity.id
_entity.type
_entity.pdbx_description
1 polymer ?
#
loop_
_entity_poly.entity_id
_entity_poly.type
_entity_poly.pdbx_seq_one_letter_code
_entity_poly.pdbx_strand_id
1 'polypeptide(L)'
;MTAPPPSRPLGSLIDELGVGHEPAEGELVLGAVVLLKVLEPDGQVSMRSTWSPGLTWMERVGMHQAAAQTDIPMRPSGRWDTAELDGVDARDDS
;
A
#
# COMPACT_ATOMS: atom_id res chain seq x y z
N MET A 1 -13.11 -12.64 31.91
CA MET A 1 -12.33 -11.98 30.84
C MET A 1 -10.96 -12.63 30.80
N THR A 2 -10.64 -13.35 29.71
CA THR A 2 -9.32 -13.96 29.51
C THR A 2 -8.38 -12.90 28.95
N ALA A 3 -7.14 -12.84 29.44
CA ALA A 3 -6.13 -11.93 28.90
C ALA A 3 -5.87 -12.22 27.41
N PRO A 4 -5.61 -11.20 26.57
CA PRO A 4 -5.25 -11.44 25.18
C PRO A 4 -3.98 -12.28 25.11
N PRO A 5 -3.84 -13.14 24.08
CA PRO A 5 -2.64 -13.93 23.89
C PRO A 5 -1.41 -13.00 23.75
N PRO A 6 -0.22 -13.45 24.18
CA PRO A 6 1.00 -12.64 24.06
C PRO A 6 1.27 -12.30 22.60
N SER A 7 1.70 -11.06 22.35
CA SER A 7 2.08 -10.60 21.02
C SER A 7 3.25 -11.45 20.49
N ARG A 8 3.05 -12.19 19.40
CA ARG A 8 4.13 -12.88 18.69
C ARG A 8 4.91 -11.85 17.85
N PRO A 9 6.25 -11.94 17.75
CA PRO A 9 7.03 -11.16 16.80
C PRO A 9 6.53 -11.35 15.37
N LEU A 10 6.44 -10.25 14.61
CA LEU A 10 5.88 -10.26 13.27
C LEU A 10 6.81 -10.92 12.23
N GLY A 11 8.13 -10.89 12.46
CA GLY A 11 9.15 -11.34 11.49
C GLY A 11 8.86 -12.73 10.91
N SER A 12 8.65 -13.75 11.75
CA SER A 12 8.39 -15.10 11.24
C SER A 12 7.15 -15.21 10.36
N LEU A 13 6.12 -14.39 10.60
CA LEU A 13 4.90 -14.39 9.76
C LEU A 13 5.17 -13.76 8.40
N ILE A 14 6.05 -12.76 8.34
CA ILE A 14 6.48 -12.11 7.09
C ILE A 14 7.37 -13.06 6.30
N ASP A 15 8.30 -13.74 6.96
CA ASP A 15 9.20 -14.72 6.34
C ASP A 15 8.43 -15.89 5.70
N GLU A 16 7.41 -16.41 6.39
CA GLU A 16 6.52 -17.47 5.88
C GLU A 16 5.75 -17.04 4.61
N LEU A 17 5.50 -15.73 4.44
CA LEU A 17 4.88 -15.17 3.23
C LEU A 17 5.89 -14.94 2.10
N GLY A 18 7.18 -15.18 2.34
CA GLY A 18 8.26 -14.93 1.37
C GLY A 18 8.53 -13.45 1.11
N VAL A 19 8.12 -12.57 2.03
CA VAL A 19 8.37 -11.14 1.93
C VAL A 19 9.79 -10.87 2.44
N GLY A 20 10.60 -10.20 1.63
CA GLY A 20 11.99 -9.87 1.97
C GLY A 20 12.34 -8.45 1.56
N HIS A 21 13.44 -7.96 2.11
CA HIS A 21 14.09 -6.71 1.73
C HIS A 21 15.58 -7.00 1.53
N GLU A 22 16.19 -6.38 0.52
CA GLU A 22 17.63 -6.48 0.24
C GLU A 22 18.25 -5.09 0.47
N PRO A 23 18.75 -4.79 1.68
CA PRO A 23 19.35 -3.49 1.97
C PRO A 23 20.60 -3.26 1.13
N ALA A 24 20.73 -2.06 0.58
CA ALA A 24 21.97 -1.64 -0.06
C ALA A 24 23.11 -1.46 0.96
N GLU A 25 24.35 -1.37 0.48
CA GLU A 25 25.51 -1.10 1.34
C GLU A 25 25.32 0.23 2.10
N GLY A 26 25.44 0.17 3.43
CA GLY A 26 25.25 1.33 4.31
C GLY A 26 23.79 1.70 4.59
N GLU A 27 22.82 0.97 4.02
CA GLU A 27 21.41 1.20 4.29
C GLU A 27 21.05 0.76 5.72
N LEU A 28 20.34 1.64 6.44
CA LEU A 28 19.83 1.37 7.78
C LEU A 28 18.31 1.53 7.78
N VAL A 29 17.61 0.45 8.13
CA VAL A 29 16.16 0.46 8.34
C VAL A 29 15.87 1.05 9.71
N LEU A 30 15.29 2.25 9.74
CA LEU A 30 15.02 2.99 10.98
C LEU A 30 13.64 2.71 11.58
N GLY A 31 12.72 2.18 10.78
CA GLY A 31 11.37 1.85 11.22
C GLY A 31 10.56 1.19 10.11
N ALA A 32 9.46 0.54 10.50
CA ALA A 32 8.56 -0.13 9.58
C ALA A 32 7.11 0.21 9.92
N VAL A 33 6.29 0.36 8.89
CA VAL A 33 4.83 0.33 8.96
C VAL A 33 4.38 -0.83 8.10
N VAL A 34 3.66 -1.78 8.70
CA VAL A 34 3.27 -3.02 8.05
C VAL A 34 1.76 -3.07 7.95
N LEU A 35 1.27 -3.29 6.72
CA LEU A 35 -0.13 -3.61 6.44
C LEU A 35 -0.25 -5.13 6.28
N LEU A 36 -1.21 -5.71 7.00
CA LEU A 36 -1.45 -7.14 7.05
C LEU A 36 -2.85 -7.43 6.53
N LYS A 37 -2.93 -8.22 5.47
CA LYS A 37 -4.17 -8.87 5.06
C LYS A 37 -4.36 -10.11 5.95
N VAL A 38 -5.42 -10.13 6.75
CA VAL A 38 -5.66 -11.18 7.75
C VAL A 38 -6.94 -11.93 7.38
N LEU A 39 -6.87 -13.26 7.43
CA LEU A 39 -8.06 -14.12 7.41
C LEU A 39 -8.49 -14.36 8.86
N GLU A 40 -9.68 -13.88 9.21
CA GLU A 40 -10.26 -14.00 10.54
C GLU A 40 -10.87 -15.40 10.74
N PRO A 41 -11.11 -15.84 11.99
CA PRO A 41 -11.64 -17.17 12.28
C PRO A 41 -13.03 -17.46 11.69
N ASP A 42 -13.80 -16.42 11.39
CA ASP A 42 -15.11 -16.50 10.75
C ASP A 42 -15.02 -16.59 9.21
N GLY A 43 -13.80 -16.65 8.67
CA GLY A 43 -13.53 -16.69 7.24
C GLY A 43 -13.57 -15.32 6.54
N GLN A 44 -13.79 -14.23 7.27
CA GLN A 44 -13.71 -12.88 6.70
C GLN A 44 -12.27 -12.44 6.51
N VAL A 45 -12.04 -11.63 5.47
CA VAL A 45 -10.75 -11.00 5.24
C VAL A 45 -10.80 -9.57 5.78
N SER A 46 -9.85 -9.22 6.64
CA SER A 46 -9.68 -7.89 7.19
C SER A 46 -8.28 -7.33 6.90
N MET A 47 -8.13 -6.02 7.05
CA MET A 47 -6.82 -5.34 7.00
C MET A 47 -6.45 -4.90 8.41
N ARG A 48 -5.22 -5.19 8.83
CA ARG A 48 -4.63 -4.72 10.09
C ARG A 48 -3.36 -3.93 9.80
N SER A 49 -3.00 -3.02 10.69
CA SER A 49 -1.72 -2.33 10.62
C SER A 49 -0.99 -2.40 11.95
N THR A 50 0.33 -2.45 11.86
CA THR A 50 1.25 -2.38 12.99
C THR A 50 2.53 -1.67 12.57
N TRP A 51 3.31 -1.19 13.52
CA TRP A 51 4.47 -0.34 13.23
C TRP A 51 5.53 -0.42 14.33
N SER A 52 6.76 0.00 13.98
CA SER A 52 7.87 0.08 14.93
C SER A 52 7.57 1.03 16.09
N PRO A 53 7.93 0.68 17.34
CA PRO A 53 7.85 1.61 18.45
C PRO A 53 8.63 2.90 18.16
N GLY A 54 8.11 4.04 18.62
CA GLY A 54 8.76 5.34 18.44
C GLY A 54 8.34 6.12 17.19
N LEU A 55 7.69 5.47 16.20
CA LEU A 55 7.14 6.20 15.06
C LEU A 55 5.99 7.10 15.49
N THR A 56 6.11 8.39 15.19
CA THR A 56 5.06 9.39 15.40
C THR A 56 3.89 9.13 14.46
N TRP A 57 2.71 9.68 14.79
CA TRP A 57 1.55 9.57 13.92
C TRP A 57 1.81 10.16 12.51
N MET A 58 2.55 11.27 12.42
CA MET A 58 2.88 11.91 11.15
C MET A 58 3.77 11.02 10.28
N GLU A 59 4.80 10.39 10.85
CA GLU A 59 5.65 9.44 10.11
C GLU A 59 4.84 8.27 9.57
N ARG A 60 3.93 7.71 10.37
CA ARG A 60 3.07 6.60 9.92
C ARG A 60 2.17 6.99 8.76
N VAL A 61 1.54 8.17 8.83
CA VAL A 61 0.69 8.67 7.74
C VAL A 61 1.52 8.91 6.48
N GLY A 62 2.68 9.56 6.62
CA GLY A 62 3.59 9.82 5.50
C GLY A 62 4.04 8.53 4.81
N MET A 63 4.41 7.51 5.58
CA MET A 63 4.80 6.19 5.04
C MET A 63 3.65 5.50 4.30
N HIS A 64 2.42 5.54 4.83
CA HIS A 64 1.25 4.98 4.14
C HIS A 64 0.97 5.68 2.80
N GLN A 65 1.08 7.01 2.78
CA GLN A 65 0.87 7.79 1.56
C GLN A 65 1.95 7.52 0.51
N ALA A 66 3.22 7.48 0.92
CA ALA A 66 4.34 7.17 0.04
C ALA A 66 4.23 5.74 -0.55
N ALA A 67 3.86 4.77 0.28
CA ALA A 67 3.61 3.39 -0.17
C ALA A 67 2.47 3.34 -1.19
N ALA A 68 1.33 3.95 -0.88
CA ALA A 68 0.18 4.00 -1.79
C ALA A 68 0.54 4.64 -3.14
N GLN A 69 1.34 5.70 -3.14
CA GLN A 69 1.77 6.37 -4.38
C GLN A 69 2.68 5.50 -5.24
N THR A 70 3.48 4.62 -4.63
CA THR A 70 4.37 3.70 -5.34
C THR A 70 3.61 2.54 -5.97
N ASP A 71 2.56 2.06 -5.29
CA ASP A 71 1.76 0.91 -5.73
C ASP A 71 0.70 1.28 -6.78
N ILE A 72 0.35 2.57 -6.92
CA ILE A 72 -0.56 3.00 -7.99
C ILE A 72 0.18 2.86 -9.33
N PRO A 73 -0.31 2.02 -10.25
CA PRO A 73 0.29 1.91 -11.58
C PRO A 73 0.30 3.30 -12.22
N MET A 74 1.46 3.72 -12.71
CA MET A 74 1.60 4.98 -13.42
C MET A 74 0.59 4.99 -14.56
N ARG A 75 -0.45 5.83 -14.46
CA ARG A 75 -1.41 5.98 -15.54
C ARG A 75 -0.59 6.37 -16.77
N PRO A 76 -0.64 5.61 -17.87
CA PRO A 76 -0.03 6.07 -19.11
C PRO A 76 -0.55 7.48 -19.33
N SER A 77 0.34 8.46 -19.44
CA SER A 77 -0.05 9.82 -19.78
C SER A 77 -0.80 9.70 -21.09
N GLY A 78 -2.12 9.74 -21.02
CA GLY A 78 -2.96 9.69 -22.20
C GLY A 78 -2.52 10.86 -23.05
N ARG A 79 -1.87 10.56 -24.18
CA ARG A 79 -1.86 11.48 -25.31
C ARG A 79 -3.32 11.86 -25.47
N TRP A 80 -3.67 13.13 -25.24
CA TRP A 80 -4.98 13.60 -25.66
C TRP A 80 -5.02 13.37 -27.17
N ASP A 81 -5.70 12.31 -27.60
CA ASP A 81 -5.82 12.00 -29.01
C ASP A 81 -6.78 13.05 -29.56
N THR A 82 -6.20 14.09 -30.14
CA THR A 82 -6.90 15.26 -30.65
C THR A 82 -7.88 14.89 -31.78
N ALA A 83 -7.86 13.64 -32.23
CA ALA A 83 -8.75 13.06 -33.21
C ALA A 83 -10.21 12.87 -32.73
N GLU A 84 -10.49 12.84 -31.42
CA GLU A 84 -11.88 12.69 -30.93
C GLU A 84 -12.67 14.01 -30.95
N LEU A 85 -11.99 15.16 -31.10
CA LEU A 85 -12.63 16.47 -31.13
C LEU A 85 -13.05 16.94 -32.54
N ASP A 86 -12.56 16.31 -33.61
CA ASP A 86 -12.93 16.64 -35.00
C ASP A 86 -14.31 16.06 -35.42
N GLY A 87 -14.95 15.27 -34.57
CA GLY A 87 -16.22 14.59 -34.88
C GLY A 87 -17.48 15.31 -34.42
N VAL A 88 -17.38 16.42 -33.68
CA VAL A 88 -18.53 17.06 -33.01
C VAL A 88 -19.18 18.17 -33.84
N ASP A 89 -18.55 18.63 -34.93
CA ASP A 89 -18.98 19.86 -35.64
C ASP A 89 -19.70 19.62 -37.00
N ALA A 90 -20.14 18.39 -37.30
CA ALA A 90 -20.67 18.04 -38.62
C ALA A 90 -22.13 17.57 -38.65
N ARG A 91 -22.97 17.97 -37.67
CA ARG A 91 -24.41 17.68 -37.69
C ARG A 91 -25.24 18.83 -37.14
N ASP A 92 -25.33 19.93 -37.88
CA ASP A 92 -26.53 20.79 -37.86
C ASP A 92 -26.57 21.74 -39.07
N ASP A 93 -26.94 21.22 -40.25
CA ASP A 93 -27.63 22.04 -41.27
C ASP A 93 -28.26 21.12 -42.33
N SER A 94 -29.56 20.85 -42.22
CA SER A 94 -30.44 20.36 -43.31
C SER A 94 -31.91 20.58 -42.96
#